data_AF-A0A257N6F3-F1
#
_entry.id   AF-A0A257N6F3-F1
#
_cell.length_a   1.000
_cell.length_b   1.000
_cell.length_c   1.000
_cell.angle_alpha   90.00
_cell.angle_beta   90.00
_cell.angle_gamma   90.00
#
_symmetry.space_group_name_H-M   'P 1'
#
loop_
_entity.id
_entity.type
_entity.pdbx_description
1 polymer ?
#
loop_
_entity_poly.entity_id
_entity_poly.type
_entity_poly.pdbx_seq_one_letter_code
_entity_poly.pdbx_strand_id
1 'polypeptide(L)'
;MLGKLVKFVVGSRNDRLVKKKKKVVKKINALASEYEKLSDEALKAKTQEFRDRLAQGEKLDNLIPEAFAAVREASSRVFGMRHFDVQLIGGMMLHDGKIAEMKTGEGKTLMATLAAYLNALPGRGVHVVTVNDYLAKRDSEWMGRLYAFLGMTTGVIISQMEHAPRREAYAADITYGTNNEFGFDYLRDNMAFSLEQKVQRDLSFAIVDEVDSILIDEARTPLIISGPTEESTEIYIKANEIIPFLTRQESEEQPGDYTVDEKTRQVYLTEAGHERVERLMLEHGLMTEGTSLYDASNIRLMHYLNASLRGHVLFKKDVDYIVANNEVIIVDEFTGRIMPGRRWSEGLHQAIEAKEHVTINSENQTLASITFQNYFRLYDKLSGMTGTADTEAFELNKIYGLEVVVIPTHRPMIRRDLGDVVYLTADEKYIAVADDIKDCVSRGQPVLVGTTSIENSERLSALLKKQGIAHEVLNAKQHEREAHIIEQAGMPGAVTIATNMAGRGTDIVLGGNLDAELRALGEDASDAEKEK
;
A
#
# COMPACT_ATOMS: atom_id res chain seq x y z
N MET A 1 -14.09 -20.09 35.16
CA MET A 1 -15.58 -20.02 35.14
C MET A 1 -16.11 -18.60 35.35
N LEU A 2 -15.59 -17.80 36.28
CA LEU A 2 -16.03 -16.41 36.51
C LEU A 2 -15.97 -15.52 35.24
N GLY A 3 -14.90 -15.62 34.44
CA GLY A 3 -14.76 -14.83 33.20
C GLY A 3 -15.78 -15.17 32.10
N LYS A 4 -16.26 -16.43 32.03
CA LYS A 4 -17.34 -16.83 31.10
C LYS A 4 -18.70 -16.32 31.58
N LEU A 5 -18.95 -16.30 32.89
CA LEU A 5 -20.19 -15.79 33.49
C LEU A 5 -20.31 -14.26 33.34
N VAL A 6 -19.21 -13.52 33.55
CA VAL A 6 -19.16 -12.07 33.35
C VAL A 6 -19.33 -11.70 31.87
N LYS A 7 -18.72 -12.47 30.93
CA LYS A 7 -18.90 -12.26 29.48
C LYS A 7 -20.35 -12.53 29.04
N PHE A 8 -21.03 -13.50 29.66
CA PHE A 8 -22.43 -13.83 29.39
C PHE A 8 -23.42 -12.77 29.92
N VAL A 9 -23.15 -12.17 31.08
CA VAL A 9 -24.05 -11.18 31.72
C VAL A 9 -23.80 -9.74 31.27
N VAL A 10 -22.53 -9.36 31.03
CA VAL A 10 -22.12 -7.97 30.73
C VAL A 10 -21.86 -7.73 29.22
N GLY A 11 -21.66 -8.81 28.45
CA GLY A 11 -21.24 -8.74 27.05
C GLY A 11 -19.75 -8.40 26.89
N SER A 12 -19.21 -8.59 25.69
CA SER A 12 -17.84 -8.19 25.36
C SER A 12 -17.68 -6.66 25.27
N ARG A 13 -16.43 -6.16 25.20
CA ARG A 13 -16.17 -4.74 24.89
C ARG A 13 -16.78 -4.36 23.53
N ASN A 14 -16.65 -5.24 22.54
CA ASN A 14 -17.27 -5.11 21.22
C ASN A 14 -18.79 -4.93 21.31
N ASP A 15 -19.49 -5.81 22.04
CA ASP A 15 -20.95 -5.76 22.18
C ASP A 15 -21.43 -4.44 22.79
N ARG A 16 -20.66 -3.91 23.76
CA ARG A 16 -20.99 -2.63 24.41
C ARG A 16 -20.83 -1.45 23.45
N LEU A 17 -19.77 -1.42 22.64
CA LEU A 17 -19.56 -0.38 21.62
C LEU A 17 -20.69 -0.40 20.59
N VAL A 18 -20.99 -1.58 20.03
CA VAL A 18 -22.08 -1.76 19.06
C VAL A 18 -23.43 -1.36 19.67
N LYS A 19 -23.73 -1.80 20.91
CA LYS A 19 -24.99 -1.45 21.61
C LYS A 19 -25.12 0.05 21.87
N LYS A 20 -24.03 0.76 22.15
CA LYS A 20 -24.03 2.23 22.29
C LYS A 20 -24.42 2.89 20.97
N LYS A 21 -23.83 2.48 19.85
CA LYS A 21 -24.14 3.03 18.53
C LYS A 21 -25.55 2.68 18.05
N LYS A 22 -26.08 1.49 18.37
CA LYS A 22 -27.50 1.14 18.11
C LYS A 22 -28.49 2.17 18.68
N LYS A 23 -28.17 2.84 19.80
CA LYS A 23 -29.02 3.92 20.33
C LYS A 23 -28.98 5.18 19.44
N VAL A 24 -27.84 5.48 18.82
CA VAL A 24 -27.70 6.60 17.87
C VAL A 24 -28.37 6.27 16.55
N VAL A 25 -28.27 5.02 16.07
CA VAL A 25 -29.02 4.53 14.89
C VAL A 25 -30.52 4.80 15.04
N LYS A 26 -31.11 4.56 16.22
CA LYS A 26 -32.52 4.89 16.45
C LYS A 26 -32.83 6.38 16.25
N LYS A 27 -31.92 7.28 16.63
CA LYS A 27 -32.06 8.72 16.40
C LYS A 27 -31.99 9.05 14.90
N ILE A 28 -31.01 8.49 14.19
CA ILE A 28 -30.86 8.65 12.72
C ILE A 28 -32.12 8.12 12.00
N ASN A 29 -32.67 6.99 12.45
CA ASN A 29 -33.87 6.40 11.86
C ASN A 29 -35.12 7.25 12.13
N ALA A 30 -35.22 7.90 13.29
CA ALA A 30 -36.31 8.81 13.60
C ALA A 30 -36.32 10.06 12.70
N LEU A 31 -35.16 10.50 12.20
CA LEU A 31 -35.05 11.63 11.27
C LEU A 31 -35.42 11.25 9.81
N ALA A 32 -35.59 9.96 9.49
CA ALA A 32 -35.80 9.51 8.11
C ALA A 32 -36.95 10.24 7.40
N SER A 33 -38.12 10.29 8.03
CA SER A 33 -39.32 10.89 7.45
C SER A 33 -39.26 12.41 7.30
N GLU A 34 -38.39 13.08 8.05
CA GLU A 34 -38.15 14.52 7.92
C GLU A 34 -37.26 14.78 6.71
N TYR A 35 -36.16 14.03 6.58
CA TYR A 35 -35.19 14.19 5.50
C TYR A 35 -35.76 13.77 4.14
N GLU A 36 -36.60 12.73 4.11
CA GLU A 36 -37.31 12.29 2.89
C GLU A 36 -38.19 13.39 2.29
N LYS A 37 -38.72 14.30 3.12
CA LYS A 37 -39.57 15.41 2.68
C LYS A 37 -38.79 16.64 2.18
N LEU A 38 -37.48 16.68 2.39
CA LEU A 38 -36.65 17.80 1.94
C LEU A 38 -36.54 17.77 0.41
N SER A 39 -36.51 18.94 -0.22
CA SER A 39 -36.07 19.04 -1.62
C SER A 39 -34.56 18.77 -1.72
N ASP A 40 -34.07 18.53 -2.94
CA ASP A 40 -32.64 18.31 -3.18
C ASP A 40 -31.82 19.53 -2.78
N GLU A 41 -32.33 20.74 -3.02
CA GLU A 41 -31.69 22.00 -2.62
C GLU A 41 -31.66 22.14 -1.10
N ALA A 42 -32.75 21.79 -0.41
CA ALA A 42 -32.81 21.85 1.04
C ALA A 42 -31.87 20.81 1.70
N LEU A 43 -31.76 19.63 1.11
CA LEU A 43 -30.85 18.58 1.57
C LEU A 43 -29.38 18.98 1.34
N LYS A 44 -29.06 19.57 0.18
CA LYS A 44 -27.73 20.14 -0.09
C LYS A 44 -27.38 21.29 0.86
N ALA A 45 -28.36 22.14 1.19
CA ALA A 45 -28.17 23.27 2.10
C ALA A 45 -27.81 22.83 3.53
N LYS A 46 -28.11 21.58 3.93
CA LYS A 46 -27.69 21.04 5.23
C LYS A 46 -26.18 21.07 5.44
N THR A 47 -25.38 20.94 4.39
CA THR A 47 -23.92 21.03 4.49
C THR A 47 -23.47 22.39 5.01
N GLN A 48 -24.05 23.48 4.47
CA GLN A 48 -23.72 24.83 4.94
C GLN A 48 -24.26 25.06 6.35
N GLU A 49 -25.49 24.61 6.66
CA GLU A 49 -26.05 24.68 8.02
C GLU A 49 -25.13 24.00 9.05
N PHE A 50 -24.61 22.81 8.75
CA PHE A 50 -23.69 22.11 9.63
C PHE A 50 -22.35 22.83 9.78
N ARG A 51 -21.79 23.38 8.69
CA ARG A 51 -20.56 24.19 8.73
C ARG A 51 -20.74 25.44 9.60
N ASP A 52 -21.86 26.13 9.48
CA ASP A 52 -22.17 27.32 10.26
C ASP A 52 -22.32 26.98 11.76
N ARG A 53 -22.96 25.85 12.08
CA ARG A 53 -23.08 25.35 13.46
C ARG A 53 -21.72 24.99 14.08
N LEU A 54 -20.82 24.38 13.30
CA LEU A 54 -19.45 24.12 13.73
C LEU A 54 -18.68 25.42 13.98
N ALA A 55 -18.83 26.42 13.11
CA ALA A 55 -18.22 27.73 13.27
C ALA A 55 -18.72 28.47 14.53
N GLN A 56 -19.96 28.19 14.96
CA GLN A 56 -20.54 28.67 16.22
C GLN A 56 -20.09 27.88 17.47
N GLY A 57 -19.26 26.83 17.30
CA GLY A 57 -18.67 26.07 18.39
C GLY A 57 -19.39 24.77 18.76
N GLU A 58 -20.37 24.31 17.96
CA GLU A 58 -20.95 22.98 18.16
C GLU A 58 -19.90 21.89 17.91
N LYS A 59 -19.93 20.81 18.70
CA LYS A 59 -19.00 19.69 18.52
C LYS A 59 -19.43 18.82 17.35
N LEU A 60 -18.45 18.33 16.58
CA LEU A 60 -18.69 17.45 15.44
C LEU A 60 -19.53 16.21 15.78
N ASP A 61 -19.27 15.59 16.93
CA ASP A 61 -20.01 14.43 17.43
C ASP A 61 -21.52 14.68 17.61
N ASN A 62 -21.93 15.92 17.88
CA ASN A 62 -23.35 16.25 18.05
C ASN A 62 -24.10 16.21 16.72
N LEU A 63 -23.40 16.47 15.61
CA LEU A 63 -23.97 16.47 14.26
C LEU A 63 -24.16 15.08 13.68
N ILE A 64 -23.60 14.02 14.30
CA ILE A 64 -23.66 12.64 13.80
C ILE A 64 -25.08 12.25 13.36
N PRO A 65 -26.15 12.42 14.17
CA PRO A 65 -27.47 11.95 13.79
C PRO A 65 -28.02 12.62 12.52
N GLU A 66 -27.83 13.94 12.41
CA GLU A 66 -28.35 14.77 11.32
C GLU A 66 -27.51 14.62 10.06
N ALA A 67 -26.18 14.65 10.18
CA ALA A 67 -25.25 14.44 9.07
C ALA A 67 -25.41 13.04 8.46
N PHE A 68 -25.56 11.99 9.29
CA PHE A 68 -25.76 10.63 8.78
C PHE A 68 -27.14 10.45 8.15
N ALA A 69 -28.17 11.16 8.65
CA ALA A 69 -29.48 11.19 8.01
C ALA A 69 -29.41 11.86 6.62
N ALA A 70 -28.68 12.96 6.50
CA ALA A 70 -28.45 13.65 5.23
C ALA A 70 -27.75 12.75 4.20
N VAL A 71 -26.64 12.12 4.59
CA VAL A 71 -25.87 11.21 3.71
C VAL A 71 -26.70 10.01 3.28
N ARG A 72 -27.45 9.41 4.22
CA ARG A 72 -28.31 8.26 3.89
C ARG A 72 -29.41 8.63 2.91
N GLU A 73 -30.03 9.78 3.08
CA GLU A 73 -31.07 10.26 2.17
C GLU A 73 -30.47 10.57 0.79
N ALA A 74 -29.34 11.28 0.74
CA ALA A 74 -28.61 11.54 -0.50
C ALA A 74 -28.24 10.25 -1.25
N SER A 75 -27.73 9.23 -0.54
CA SER A 75 -27.45 7.92 -1.12
C SER A 75 -28.69 7.26 -1.71
N SER A 76 -29.83 7.36 -1.02
CA SER A 76 -31.10 6.80 -1.49
C SER A 76 -31.56 7.49 -2.79
N ARG A 77 -31.36 8.81 -2.92
CA ARG A 77 -31.72 9.58 -4.12
C ARG A 77 -30.75 9.37 -5.28
N VAL A 78 -29.45 9.36 -5.02
CA VAL A 78 -28.41 9.33 -6.05
C VAL A 78 -28.18 7.92 -6.59
N PHE A 79 -28.23 6.91 -5.71
CA PHE A 79 -27.90 5.52 -6.07
C PHE A 79 -29.07 4.55 -5.94
N GLY A 80 -30.21 4.97 -5.38
CA GLY A 80 -31.26 4.02 -4.97
C GLY A 80 -30.84 3.11 -3.81
N MET A 81 -29.68 3.38 -3.18
CA MET A 81 -29.12 2.56 -2.12
C MET A 81 -29.29 3.26 -0.78
N ARG A 82 -30.07 2.66 0.11
CA ARG A 82 -30.26 3.17 1.47
C ARG A 82 -29.32 2.47 2.43
N HIS A 83 -28.55 3.24 3.21
CA HIS A 83 -27.68 2.64 4.23
C HIS A 83 -28.47 1.78 5.23
N PHE A 84 -27.98 0.58 5.47
CA PHE A 84 -28.45 -0.31 6.53
C PHE A 84 -27.96 0.15 7.92
N ASP A 85 -28.67 -0.27 8.97
CA ASP A 85 -28.31 0.03 10.35
C ASP A 85 -26.86 -0.38 10.70
N VAL A 86 -26.38 -1.49 10.14
CA VAL A 86 -25.01 -1.98 10.35
C VAL A 86 -23.96 -1.07 9.73
N GLN A 87 -24.26 -0.48 8.57
CA GLN A 87 -23.40 0.50 7.91
C GLN A 87 -23.37 1.82 8.70
N LEU A 88 -24.52 2.25 9.26
CA LEU A 88 -24.54 3.41 10.17
C LEU A 88 -23.64 3.19 11.40
N ILE A 89 -23.61 1.97 11.94
CA ILE A 89 -22.69 1.62 13.04
C ILE A 89 -21.24 1.64 12.57
N GLY A 90 -20.94 1.06 11.40
CA GLY A 90 -19.61 1.10 10.78
C GLY A 90 -19.09 2.53 10.60
N GLY A 91 -19.89 3.41 10.01
CA GLY A 91 -19.50 4.82 9.78
C GLY A 91 -19.24 5.56 11.09
N MET A 92 -20.01 5.26 12.15
CA MET A 92 -19.74 5.80 13.48
C MET A 92 -18.48 5.21 14.14
N MET A 93 -18.06 3.99 13.79
CA MET A 93 -16.79 3.41 14.26
C MET A 93 -15.60 4.06 13.55
N LEU A 94 -15.70 4.28 12.24
CA LEU A 94 -14.68 5.02 11.48
C LEU A 94 -14.48 6.43 12.06
N HIS A 95 -15.57 7.16 12.30
CA HIS A 95 -15.50 8.48 12.91
C HIS A 95 -14.87 8.48 14.32
N ASP A 96 -15.06 7.41 15.09
CA ASP A 96 -14.47 7.22 16.42
C ASP A 96 -12.96 6.84 16.38
N GLY A 97 -12.34 6.80 15.19
CA GLY A 97 -10.93 6.42 15.02
C GLY A 97 -10.68 4.92 15.25
N LYS A 98 -11.61 4.07 14.81
CA LYS A 98 -11.55 2.60 14.99
C LYS A 98 -11.54 1.88 13.65
N ILE A 99 -11.23 0.59 13.71
CA ILE A 99 -11.38 -0.29 12.55
C ILE A 99 -12.77 -0.91 12.57
N ALA A 100 -13.54 -0.68 11.51
CA ALA A 100 -14.83 -1.30 11.30
C ALA A 100 -14.64 -2.61 10.52
N GLU A 101 -14.70 -3.75 11.21
CA GLU A 101 -14.71 -5.05 10.53
C GLU A 101 -16.13 -5.36 10.04
N MET A 102 -16.31 -5.31 8.73
CA MET A 102 -17.56 -5.62 8.03
C MET A 102 -17.26 -6.63 6.93
N LYS A 103 -17.99 -7.75 6.92
CA LYS A 103 -17.81 -8.80 5.91
C LYS A 103 -17.99 -8.24 4.50
N THR A 104 -17.28 -8.85 3.53
CA THR A 104 -17.42 -8.55 2.09
C THR A 104 -18.90 -8.61 1.67
N GLY A 105 -19.34 -7.68 0.82
CA GLY A 105 -20.74 -7.51 0.44
C GLY A 105 -21.62 -6.70 1.40
N GLU A 106 -21.14 -6.30 2.59
CA GLU A 106 -21.91 -5.43 3.51
C GLU A 106 -21.85 -3.93 3.11
N GLY A 107 -21.20 -3.59 1.99
CA GLY A 107 -21.13 -2.23 1.44
C GLY A 107 -20.17 -1.29 2.18
N LYS A 108 -18.90 -1.70 2.31
CA LYS A 108 -17.81 -0.91 2.96
C LYS A 108 -17.62 0.46 2.33
N THR A 109 -17.52 0.52 1.00
CA THR A 109 -17.37 1.78 0.23
C THR A 109 -18.49 2.76 0.53
N LEU A 110 -19.75 2.30 0.48
CA LEU A 110 -20.89 3.15 0.78
C LEU A 110 -20.94 3.56 2.27
N MET A 111 -20.56 2.68 3.19
CA MET A 111 -20.48 2.96 4.62
C MET A 111 -19.45 4.07 4.95
N ALA A 112 -18.29 4.07 4.28
CA ALA A 112 -17.25 5.07 4.49
C ALA A 112 -17.72 6.50 4.20
N THR A 113 -18.69 6.69 3.29
CA THR A 113 -19.23 8.01 2.96
C THR A 113 -19.78 8.76 4.16
N LEU A 114 -20.35 8.06 5.13
CA LEU A 114 -20.90 8.63 6.36
C LEU A 114 -19.82 9.34 7.19
N ALA A 115 -18.69 8.65 7.40
CA ALA A 115 -17.57 9.16 8.17
C ALA A 115 -16.79 10.21 7.40
N ALA A 116 -16.59 10.00 6.10
CA ALA A 116 -15.89 10.95 5.24
C ALA A 116 -16.64 12.29 5.17
N TYR A 117 -17.95 12.28 4.91
CA TYR A 117 -18.78 13.48 4.87
C TYR A 117 -18.73 14.24 6.21
N LEU A 118 -18.98 13.55 7.32
CA LEU A 118 -18.98 14.19 8.64
C LEU A 118 -17.63 14.84 8.94
N ASN A 119 -16.52 14.12 8.76
CA ASN A 119 -15.19 14.65 9.07
C ASN A 119 -14.65 15.64 8.03
N ALA A 120 -15.29 15.78 6.87
CA ALA A 120 -14.98 16.81 5.87
C ALA A 120 -15.66 18.15 6.16
N LEU A 121 -16.72 18.19 6.98
CA LEU A 121 -17.43 19.43 7.34
C LEU A 121 -16.51 20.55 7.86
N PRO A 122 -15.48 20.29 8.69
CA PRO A 122 -14.54 21.32 9.15
C PRO A 122 -13.65 21.94 8.05
N GLY A 123 -13.65 21.39 6.82
CA GLY A 123 -12.85 21.92 5.70
C GLY A 123 -11.35 21.60 5.74
N ARG A 124 -10.92 20.71 6.65
CA ARG A 124 -9.51 20.29 6.79
C ARG A 124 -9.10 19.14 5.88
N GLY A 125 -10.02 18.61 5.07
CA GLY A 125 -9.78 17.49 4.14
C GLY A 125 -9.86 16.12 4.81
N VAL A 126 -10.30 15.11 4.04
CA VAL A 126 -10.31 13.70 4.45
C VAL A 126 -9.61 12.88 3.37
N HIS A 127 -8.66 12.04 3.76
CA HIS A 127 -8.02 11.10 2.84
C HIS A 127 -8.69 9.73 2.93
N VAL A 128 -9.18 9.22 1.80
CA VAL A 128 -9.68 7.85 1.68
C VAL A 128 -8.65 7.03 0.91
N VAL A 129 -8.04 6.08 1.60
CA VAL A 129 -6.93 5.29 1.08
C VAL A 129 -7.44 3.94 0.59
N THR A 130 -7.07 3.59 -0.63
CA THR A 130 -7.39 2.29 -1.26
C THR A 130 -6.10 1.57 -1.64
N VAL A 131 -6.22 0.29 -2.03
CA VAL A 131 -5.06 -0.56 -2.35
C VAL A 131 -4.45 -0.30 -3.74
N ASN A 132 -5.17 0.34 -4.66
CA ASN A 132 -4.64 0.65 -6.00
C ASN A 132 -5.38 1.83 -6.66
N ASP A 133 -4.74 2.39 -7.70
CA ASP A 133 -5.24 3.57 -8.43
C ASP A 133 -6.60 3.33 -9.09
N TYR A 134 -6.89 2.10 -9.53
CA TYR A 134 -8.17 1.76 -10.15
C TYR A 134 -9.32 1.93 -9.14
N LEU A 135 -9.18 1.37 -7.94
CA LEU A 135 -10.18 1.50 -6.88
C LEU A 135 -10.29 2.94 -6.39
N ALA A 136 -9.15 3.65 -6.23
CA ALA A 136 -9.16 5.07 -5.89
C ALA A 136 -9.99 5.89 -6.90
N LYS A 137 -9.74 5.69 -8.19
CA LYS A 137 -10.46 6.37 -9.27
C LYS A 137 -11.94 5.99 -9.29
N ARG A 138 -12.24 4.69 -9.34
CA ARG A 138 -13.62 4.17 -9.36
C ARG A 138 -14.44 4.70 -8.19
N ASP A 139 -13.91 4.61 -6.97
CA ASP A 139 -14.64 5.00 -5.77
C ASP A 139 -14.76 6.51 -5.65
N SER A 140 -13.75 7.27 -6.09
CA SER A 140 -13.83 8.73 -6.16
C SER A 140 -14.90 9.22 -7.13
N GLU A 141 -15.01 8.60 -8.31
CA GLU A 141 -16.02 8.94 -9.31
C GLU A 141 -17.42 8.52 -8.84
N TRP A 142 -17.52 7.30 -8.28
CA TRP A 142 -18.79 6.75 -7.83
C TRP A 142 -19.32 7.49 -6.59
N MET A 143 -18.59 7.50 -5.48
CA MET A 143 -19.00 8.18 -4.25
C MET A 143 -18.94 9.71 -4.36
N GLY A 144 -18.10 10.24 -5.26
CA GLY A 144 -18.05 11.65 -5.63
C GLY A 144 -19.40 12.23 -6.03
N ARG A 145 -20.26 11.44 -6.69
CA ARG A 145 -21.63 11.85 -7.04
C ARG A 145 -22.46 12.18 -5.81
N LEU A 146 -22.33 11.40 -4.73
CA LEU A 146 -23.03 11.63 -3.46
C LEU A 146 -22.48 12.87 -2.77
N TYR A 147 -21.16 13.02 -2.71
CA TYR A 147 -20.53 14.19 -2.09
C TYR A 147 -20.91 15.48 -2.84
N ALA A 148 -20.88 15.47 -4.17
CA ALA A 148 -21.27 16.58 -5.02
C ALA A 148 -22.76 16.95 -4.86
N PHE A 149 -23.64 15.94 -4.74
CA PHE A 149 -25.06 16.15 -4.44
C PHE A 149 -25.25 16.93 -3.12
N LEU A 150 -24.44 16.61 -2.10
CA LEU A 150 -24.41 17.33 -0.82
C LEU A 150 -23.53 18.60 -0.86
N GLY A 151 -22.99 18.99 -2.01
CA GLY A 151 -22.20 20.22 -2.16
C GLY A 151 -20.77 20.15 -1.63
N MET A 152 -20.20 18.96 -1.51
CA MET A 152 -18.78 18.74 -1.22
C MET A 152 -18.00 18.45 -2.50
N THR A 153 -16.70 18.73 -2.46
CA THR A 153 -15.76 18.44 -3.55
C THR A 153 -15.02 17.11 -3.32
N THR A 154 -14.67 16.43 -4.40
CA THR A 154 -13.92 15.16 -4.36
C THR A 154 -12.73 15.23 -5.30
N GLY A 155 -11.55 14.92 -4.81
CA GLY A 155 -10.31 14.80 -5.57
C GLY A 155 -9.82 13.35 -5.59
N VAL A 156 -8.95 13.03 -6.54
CA VAL A 156 -8.28 11.73 -6.62
C VAL A 156 -6.81 11.94 -6.94
N ILE A 157 -5.95 11.19 -6.24
CA ILE A 157 -4.51 11.11 -6.49
C ILE A 157 -4.22 9.72 -7.07
N ILE A 158 -3.71 9.70 -8.29
CA ILE A 158 -3.24 8.50 -8.99
C ILE A 158 -1.80 8.72 -9.47
N SER A 159 -1.13 7.63 -9.81
CA SER A 159 0.21 7.66 -10.38
C SER A 159 0.26 8.51 -11.65
N GLN A 160 1.44 9.09 -11.92
CA GLN A 160 1.72 9.92 -13.10
C GLN A 160 0.90 11.22 -13.22
N MET A 161 0.22 11.67 -12.15
CA MET A 161 -0.36 13.01 -12.14
C MET A 161 0.70 14.11 -12.06
N GLU A 162 0.50 15.16 -12.85
CA GLU A 162 1.23 16.42 -12.78
C GLU A 162 0.99 17.17 -11.46
N HIS A 163 1.91 18.07 -11.12
CA HIS A 163 1.95 18.76 -9.83
C HIS A 163 0.72 19.64 -9.53
N ALA A 164 0.25 20.44 -10.51
CA ALA A 164 -0.88 21.34 -10.31
C ALA A 164 -2.22 20.58 -10.07
N PRO A 165 -2.58 19.56 -10.89
CA PRO A 165 -3.75 18.71 -10.60
C PRO A 165 -3.69 18.01 -9.25
N ARG A 166 -2.50 17.56 -8.78
CA ARG A 166 -2.35 16.97 -7.44
C ARG A 166 -2.75 17.96 -6.35
N ARG A 167 -2.28 19.21 -6.45
CA ARG A 167 -2.60 20.26 -5.48
C ARG A 167 -4.10 20.57 -5.46
N GLU A 168 -4.77 20.59 -6.61
CA GLU A 168 -6.22 20.75 -6.69
C GLU A 168 -6.98 19.58 -6.06
N ALA A 169 -6.54 18.34 -6.33
CA ALA A 169 -7.13 17.15 -5.73
C ALA A 169 -6.94 17.12 -4.21
N TYR A 170 -5.77 17.54 -3.71
CA TYR A 170 -5.51 17.75 -2.29
C TYR A 170 -6.22 18.95 -1.71
N ALA A 171 -6.87 19.83 -2.49
CA ALA A 171 -7.67 20.96 -2.02
C ALA A 171 -9.18 20.62 -1.88
N ALA A 172 -9.62 19.45 -2.37
CA ALA A 172 -11.00 18.97 -2.26
C ALA A 172 -11.41 18.52 -0.84
N ASP A 173 -12.69 18.60 -0.48
CA ASP A 173 -13.18 18.20 0.85
C ASP A 173 -12.82 16.73 1.21
N ILE A 174 -12.87 15.85 0.20
CA ILE A 174 -12.45 14.45 0.29
C ILE A 174 -11.47 14.15 -0.84
N THR A 175 -10.35 13.50 -0.54
CA THR A 175 -9.34 13.08 -1.52
C THR A 175 -9.14 11.58 -1.45
N TYR A 176 -9.37 10.88 -2.56
CA TYR A 176 -9.07 9.45 -2.71
C TYR A 176 -7.65 9.25 -3.22
N GLY A 177 -7.02 8.14 -2.87
CA GLY A 177 -5.71 7.78 -3.41
C GLY A 177 -5.19 6.47 -2.83
N THR A 178 -3.94 6.15 -3.13
CA THR A 178 -3.24 5.00 -2.55
C THR A 178 -2.28 5.44 -1.45
N ASN A 179 -1.96 4.51 -0.55
CA ASN A 179 -0.93 4.69 0.47
C ASN A 179 0.41 5.15 -0.14
N ASN A 180 0.80 4.55 -1.27
CA ASN A 180 2.02 4.91 -2.00
C ASN A 180 1.98 6.38 -2.46
N GLU A 181 0.93 6.80 -3.15
CA GLU A 181 0.84 8.18 -3.65
C GLU A 181 0.82 9.20 -2.51
N PHE A 182 0.02 8.97 -1.47
CA PHE A 182 -0.02 9.83 -0.29
C PHE A 182 1.34 9.90 0.44
N GLY A 183 2.01 8.77 0.62
CA GLY A 183 3.31 8.75 1.30
C GLY A 183 4.42 9.38 0.47
N PHE A 184 4.45 9.17 -0.85
CA PHE A 184 5.43 9.78 -1.73
C PHE A 184 5.20 11.29 -1.91
N ASP A 185 3.95 11.76 -1.98
CA ASP A 185 3.66 13.20 -1.98
C ASP A 185 4.08 13.86 -0.67
N TYR A 186 3.92 13.18 0.47
CA TYR A 186 4.48 13.65 1.74
C TYR A 186 6.01 13.76 1.71
N LEU A 187 6.71 12.73 1.18
CA LEU A 187 8.17 12.79 1.04
C LEU A 187 8.61 13.93 0.10
N ARG A 188 7.93 14.11 -1.04
CA ARG A 188 8.18 15.21 -1.99
C ARG A 188 7.96 16.59 -1.34
N ASP A 189 6.88 16.76 -0.59
CA ASP A 189 6.57 18.00 0.12
C ASP A 189 7.64 18.36 1.17
N ASN A 190 8.34 17.37 1.75
CA ASN A 190 9.44 17.61 2.68
C ASN A 190 10.79 17.86 1.99
N MET A 191 10.88 17.66 0.68
CA MET A 191 12.02 18.04 -0.15
C MET A 191 11.77 19.32 -0.95
N ALA A 192 10.57 19.89 -0.92
CA ALA A 192 10.21 21.11 -1.61
C ALA A 192 10.98 22.33 -1.06
N PHE A 193 11.45 23.21 -1.95
CA PHE A 193 12.23 24.39 -1.58
C PHE A 193 11.36 25.57 -1.13
N SER A 194 10.07 25.57 -1.47
CA SER A 194 9.12 26.61 -1.08
C SER A 194 7.76 26.02 -0.68
N LEU A 195 6.95 26.80 0.04
CA LEU A 195 5.61 26.35 0.48
C LEU A 195 4.65 26.20 -0.69
N GLU A 196 4.82 26.97 -1.75
CA GLU A 196 3.98 26.92 -2.96
C GLU A 196 4.21 25.65 -3.78
N GLN A 197 5.35 24.98 -3.58
CA GLN A 197 5.67 23.69 -4.18
C GLN A 197 5.09 22.51 -3.39
N LYS A 198 4.46 22.73 -2.24
CA LYS A 198 3.78 21.64 -1.53
C LYS A 198 2.42 21.34 -2.16
N VAL A 199 2.08 20.06 -2.26
CA VAL A 199 0.79 19.60 -2.78
C VAL A 199 -0.18 19.20 -1.66
N GLN A 200 0.31 18.61 -0.57
CA GLN A 200 -0.54 18.19 0.54
C GLN A 200 -0.93 19.37 1.44
N ARG A 201 -1.99 19.16 2.20
CA ARG A 201 -2.42 20.00 3.32
C ARG A 201 -2.20 19.26 4.65
N ASP A 202 -2.68 19.86 5.74
CA ASP A 202 -2.76 19.21 7.05
C ASP A 202 -3.36 17.80 7.00
N LEU A 203 -2.68 16.83 7.63
CA LEU A 203 -3.14 15.45 7.72
C LEU A 203 -4.21 15.30 8.81
N SER A 204 -5.46 15.63 8.50
CA SER A 204 -6.54 15.67 9.50
C SER A 204 -7.18 14.30 9.76
N PHE A 205 -7.71 13.64 8.74
CA PHE A 205 -8.38 12.35 8.92
C PHE A 205 -8.10 11.41 7.75
N ALA A 206 -7.70 10.18 8.06
CA ALA A 206 -7.56 9.09 7.10
C ALA A 206 -8.54 7.95 7.38
N ILE A 207 -9.20 7.48 6.32
CA ILE A 207 -9.95 6.22 6.30
C ILE A 207 -9.19 5.27 5.39
N VAL A 208 -8.63 4.20 5.96
CA VAL A 208 -7.89 3.18 5.21
C VAL A 208 -8.85 2.03 4.87
N ASP A 209 -9.18 1.88 3.59
CA ASP A 209 -9.85 0.66 3.11
C ASP A 209 -8.85 -0.49 3.06
N GLU A 210 -9.34 -1.70 3.33
CA GLU A 210 -8.52 -2.92 3.38
C GLU A 210 -7.29 -2.75 4.31
N VAL A 211 -7.59 -2.24 5.52
CA VAL A 211 -6.59 -1.79 6.50
C VAL A 211 -5.58 -2.87 6.90
N ASP A 212 -5.99 -4.13 6.92
CA ASP A 212 -5.11 -5.27 7.19
C ASP A 212 -4.00 -5.35 6.14
N SER A 213 -4.31 -5.19 4.87
CA SER A 213 -3.25 -5.25 3.86
C SER A 213 -2.40 -4.00 3.76
N ILE A 214 -2.98 -2.81 3.95
CA ILE A 214 -2.18 -1.58 3.85
C ILE A 214 -1.29 -1.40 5.10
N LEU A 215 -1.83 -1.62 6.29
CA LEU A 215 -1.13 -1.34 7.55
C LEU A 215 -0.35 -2.55 8.11
N ILE A 216 -0.57 -3.76 7.61
CA ILE A 216 0.20 -4.96 7.99
C ILE A 216 1.02 -5.47 6.81
N ASP A 217 0.38 -5.92 5.73
CA ASP A 217 1.07 -6.62 4.64
C ASP A 217 2.05 -5.70 3.87
N GLU A 218 1.63 -4.51 3.50
CA GLU A 218 2.43 -3.53 2.74
C GLU A 218 3.36 -2.71 3.64
N ALA A 219 3.06 -2.61 4.92
CA ALA A 219 3.84 -1.87 5.89
C ALA A 219 5.22 -2.51 6.20
N ARG A 220 5.54 -3.65 5.57
CA ARG A 220 6.84 -4.33 5.69
C ARG A 220 7.99 -3.59 4.99
N THR A 221 7.69 -2.80 3.96
CA THR A 221 8.71 -2.06 3.19
C THR A 221 8.52 -0.56 3.33
N PRO A 222 9.59 0.22 3.61
CA PRO A 222 9.50 1.67 3.66
C PRO A 222 9.33 2.27 2.25
N LEU A 223 8.77 3.48 2.21
CA LEU A 223 8.82 4.33 1.03
C LEU A 223 10.17 5.05 1.00
N ILE A 224 10.85 4.98 -0.14
CA ILE A 224 12.19 5.54 -0.33
C ILE A 224 12.21 6.34 -1.62
N ILE A 225 12.62 7.60 -1.55
CA ILE A 225 13.04 8.36 -2.73
C ILE A 225 14.57 8.33 -2.78
N SER A 226 15.10 7.75 -3.86
CA SER A 226 16.52 7.75 -4.15
C SER A 226 16.80 8.72 -5.30
N GLY A 227 17.95 9.36 -5.27
CA GLY A 227 18.43 10.20 -6.36
C GLY A 227 19.92 9.95 -6.63
N PRO A 228 20.39 10.29 -7.83
CA PRO A 228 21.80 10.23 -8.13
C PRO A 228 22.55 11.17 -7.18
N THR A 229 23.70 10.74 -6.68
CA THR A 229 24.63 11.65 -6.05
C THR A 229 25.27 12.54 -7.12
N GLU A 230 25.39 13.84 -6.86
CA GLU A 230 26.24 14.77 -7.66
C GLU A 230 27.74 14.51 -7.43
N GLU A 231 28.09 13.31 -6.94
CA GLU A 231 29.46 12.99 -6.59
C GLU A 231 30.27 12.74 -7.85
N SER A 232 31.46 13.32 -7.88
CA SER A 232 32.39 13.13 -8.97
C SER A 232 32.88 11.68 -8.96
N THR A 233 32.49 10.91 -9.97
CA THR A 233 33.02 9.57 -10.25
C THR A 233 34.54 9.59 -10.41
N GLU A 234 35.14 10.76 -10.63
CA GLU A 234 36.59 10.98 -10.64
C GLU A 234 37.26 10.62 -9.31
N ILE A 235 36.56 10.73 -8.17
CA ILE A 235 37.14 10.36 -6.87
C ILE A 235 37.46 8.87 -6.84
N TYR A 236 36.60 8.02 -7.41
CA TYR A 236 36.87 6.58 -7.53
C TYR A 236 38.06 6.29 -8.44
N ILE A 237 38.21 7.06 -9.53
CA ILE A 237 39.36 6.93 -10.45
C ILE A 237 40.66 7.27 -9.71
N LYS A 238 40.70 8.41 -9.02
CA LYS A 238 41.88 8.84 -8.25
C LYS A 238 42.18 7.90 -7.06
N ALA A 239 41.16 7.45 -6.35
CA ALA A 239 41.33 6.48 -5.26
C ALA A 239 41.89 5.15 -5.79
N ASN A 240 41.42 4.69 -6.96
CA ASN A 240 41.93 3.52 -7.65
C ASN A 240 43.42 3.64 -8.04
N GLU A 241 43.89 4.83 -8.42
CA GLU A 241 45.30 5.10 -8.72
C GLU A 241 46.21 4.99 -7.48
N ILE A 242 45.68 5.23 -6.28
CA ILE A 242 46.44 5.16 -5.02
C ILE A 242 46.66 3.71 -4.56
N ILE A 243 45.68 2.82 -4.76
CA ILE A 243 45.71 1.46 -4.19
C ILE A 243 46.95 0.64 -4.57
N PRO A 244 47.44 0.64 -5.82
CA PRO A 244 48.64 -0.11 -6.21
C PRO A 244 49.92 0.27 -5.45
N PHE A 245 49.96 1.45 -4.84
CA PHE A 245 51.10 1.88 -4.02
C PHE A 245 51.04 1.33 -2.59
N LEU A 246 49.92 0.78 -2.15
CA LEU A 246 49.75 0.23 -0.79
C LEU A 246 50.19 -1.23 -0.74
N THR A 247 50.87 -1.58 0.34
CA THR A 247 51.45 -2.91 0.57
C THR A 247 50.70 -3.65 1.67
N ARG A 248 50.45 -4.95 1.46
CA ARG A 248 49.81 -5.80 2.49
C ARG A 248 50.82 -6.10 3.59
N GLN A 249 50.40 -5.97 4.84
CA GLN A 249 51.12 -6.48 5.99
C GLN A 249 50.85 -7.99 6.14
N GLU A 250 51.88 -8.83 6.04
CA GLU A 250 51.74 -10.29 6.17
C GLU A 250 51.79 -10.77 7.64
N SER A 251 52.48 -10.04 8.52
CA SER A 251 52.52 -10.30 9.96
C SER A 251 52.71 -9.00 10.75
N GLU A 252 52.34 -8.99 12.04
CA GLU A 252 52.47 -7.79 12.91
C GLU A 252 53.90 -7.25 13.01
N GLU A 253 54.90 -8.09 12.77
CA GLU A 253 56.32 -7.73 12.81
C GLU A 253 56.87 -7.20 11.47
N GLN A 254 56.09 -7.28 10.40
CA GLN A 254 56.48 -6.79 9.08
C GLN A 254 55.85 -5.42 8.78
N PRO A 255 56.56 -4.53 8.07
CA PRO A 255 55.98 -3.28 7.60
C PRO A 255 54.93 -3.55 6.52
N GLY A 256 53.83 -2.81 6.56
CA GLY A 256 52.79 -2.84 5.56
C GLY A 256 51.74 -1.76 5.83
N ASP A 257 51.00 -1.41 4.78
CA ASP A 257 50.03 -0.32 4.79
C ASP A 257 48.61 -0.78 5.17
N TYR A 258 48.29 -2.07 5.00
CA TYR A 258 46.97 -2.60 5.37
C TYR A 258 47.02 -4.06 5.80
N THR A 259 46.06 -4.46 6.64
CA THR A 259 45.79 -5.85 7.04
C THR A 259 44.48 -6.34 6.43
N VAL A 260 44.37 -7.66 6.25
CA VAL A 260 43.20 -8.28 5.62
C VAL A 260 42.65 -9.35 6.56
N ASP A 261 41.38 -9.20 6.91
CA ASP A 261 40.62 -10.27 7.57
C ASP A 261 39.77 -11.00 6.52
N GLU A 262 40.28 -12.14 6.07
CA GLU A 262 39.61 -12.99 5.08
C GLU A 262 38.34 -13.64 5.63
N LYS A 263 38.20 -13.80 6.95
CA LYS A 263 36.99 -14.40 7.55
C LYS A 263 35.82 -13.43 7.54
N THR A 264 36.07 -12.17 7.85
CA THR A 264 35.04 -11.12 7.84
C THR A 264 34.94 -10.39 6.51
N ARG A 265 35.84 -10.70 5.55
CA ARG A 265 36.01 -9.99 4.28
C ARG A 265 36.14 -8.48 4.51
N GLN A 266 37.01 -8.09 5.45
CA GLN A 266 37.35 -6.70 5.72
C GLN A 266 38.83 -6.41 5.51
N VAL A 267 39.14 -5.14 5.25
CA VAL A 267 40.50 -4.63 5.11
C VAL A 267 40.63 -3.44 6.05
N TYR A 268 41.74 -3.35 6.78
CA TYR A 268 42.01 -2.27 7.73
C TYR A 268 43.34 -1.61 7.38
N LEU A 269 43.42 -0.28 7.42
CA LEU A 269 44.70 0.41 7.30
C LEU A 269 45.51 0.27 8.60
N THR A 270 46.82 0.16 8.45
CA THR A 270 47.76 0.30 9.57
C THR A 270 48.08 1.78 9.81
N GLU A 271 48.69 2.11 10.95
CA GLU A 271 49.18 3.47 11.21
C GLU A 271 50.14 3.97 10.10
N ALA A 272 51.07 3.12 9.65
CA ALA A 272 51.95 3.43 8.54
C ALA A 272 51.19 3.63 7.22
N GLY A 273 50.14 2.84 6.99
CA GLY A 273 49.26 2.99 5.84
C GLY A 273 48.50 4.30 5.86
N HIS A 274 48.03 4.76 7.03
CA HIS A 274 47.38 6.05 7.17
C HIS A 274 48.31 7.21 6.75
N GLU A 275 49.55 7.25 7.26
CA GLU A 275 50.53 8.28 6.89
C GLU A 275 50.86 8.25 5.38
N ARG A 276 50.96 7.05 4.81
CA ARG A 276 51.26 6.87 3.38
C ARG A 276 50.10 7.31 2.50
N VAL A 277 48.88 6.97 2.88
CA VAL A 277 47.65 7.37 2.19
C VAL A 277 47.48 8.89 2.24
N GLU A 278 47.69 9.54 3.38
CA GLU A 278 47.61 11.00 3.49
C GLU A 278 48.54 11.68 2.47
N ARG A 279 49.77 11.19 2.37
CA ARG A 279 50.74 11.70 1.40
C ARG A 279 50.29 11.48 -0.05
N LEU A 280 49.86 10.27 -0.39
CA LEU A 280 49.40 9.94 -1.74
C LEU A 280 48.14 10.73 -2.12
N MET A 281 47.22 10.95 -1.18
CA MET A 281 46.03 11.77 -1.41
C MET A 281 46.37 13.24 -1.63
N LEU A 282 47.38 13.79 -0.95
CA LEU A 282 47.89 15.13 -1.23
C LEU A 282 48.49 15.21 -2.64
N GLU A 283 49.32 14.23 -3.03
CA GLU A 283 49.97 14.17 -4.34
C GLU A 283 48.96 14.05 -5.50
N HIS A 284 47.87 13.31 -5.32
CA HIS A 284 46.81 13.12 -6.33
C HIS A 284 45.72 14.20 -6.27
N GLY A 285 45.91 15.24 -5.44
CA GLY A 285 45.00 16.36 -5.29
C GLY A 285 43.60 15.97 -4.78
N LEU A 286 43.53 14.95 -3.91
CA LEU A 286 42.32 14.51 -3.21
C LEU A 286 42.17 15.18 -1.83
N MET A 287 43.26 15.62 -1.22
CA MET A 287 43.29 16.32 0.08
C MET A 287 44.03 17.66 -0.03
N THR A 288 43.69 18.59 0.86
CA THR A 288 44.38 19.89 1.01
C THR A 288 45.49 19.83 2.04
N GLU A 289 46.59 20.55 1.80
CA GLU A 289 47.72 20.63 2.73
C GLU A 289 47.27 21.10 4.13
N GLY A 290 47.70 20.38 5.17
CA GLY A 290 47.38 20.68 6.57
C GLY A 290 46.07 20.08 7.10
N THR A 291 45.39 19.24 6.33
CA THR A 291 44.21 18.46 6.79
C THR A 291 44.57 16.99 7.01
N SER A 292 43.92 16.33 7.96
CA SER A 292 44.08 14.90 8.25
C SER A 292 42.95 14.07 7.64
N LEU A 293 43.18 12.77 7.40
CA LEU A 293 42.14 11.81 6.98
C LEU A 293 40.95 11.75 7.94
N TYR A 294 41.16 12.06 9.22
CA TYR A 294 40.11 12.02 10.25
C TYR A 294 39.32 13.33 10.38
N ASP A 295 39.68 14.37 9.63
CA ASP A 295 38.88 15.60 9.62
C ASP A 295 37.48 15.32 9.08
N ALA A 296 36.47 15.99 9.64
CA ALA A 296 35.07 15.77 9.28
C ALA A 296 34.79 15.99 7.78
N SER A 297 35.59 16.83 7.11
CA SER A 297 35.53 17.05 5.66
C SER A 297 36.02 15.86 4.83
N ASN A 298 36.88 15.00 5.39
CA ASN A 298 37.59 13.93 4.70
C ASN A 298 37.03 12.52 5.01
N ILE A 299 36.04 12.41 5.90
CA ILE A 299 35.38 11.13 6.24
C ILE A 299 34.90 10.37 4.98
N ARG A 300 34.37 11.10 3.98
CA ARG A 300 33.94 10.49 2.71
C ARG A 300 35.10 9.97 1.87
N LEU A 301 36.23 10.69 1.82
CA LEU A 301 37.43 10.23 1.11
C LEU A 301 37.95 8.92 1.68
N MET A 302 37.93 8.78 3.01
CA MET A 302 38.27 7.54 3.69
C MET A 302 37.32 6.39 3.31
N HIS A 303 36.02 6.68 3.18
CA HIS A 303 35.04 5.69 2.71
C HIS A 303 35.37 5.18 1.30
N TYR A 304 35.65 6.08 0.34
CA TYR A 304 36.00 5.71 -1.04
C TYR A 304 37.30 4.93 -1.13
N LEU A 305 38.31 5.31 -0.36
CA LEU A 305 39.57 4.58 -0.30
C LEU A 305 39.37 3.17 0.25
N ASN A 306 38.61 3.02 1.35
CA ASN A 306 38.32 1.71 1.92
C ASN A 306 37.53 0.83 0.95
N ALA A 307 36.54 1.38 0.24
CA ALA A 307 35.81 0.67 -0.80
C ALA A 307 36.74 0.22 -1.95
N SER A 308 37.64 1.10 -2.39
CA SER A 308 38.64 0.83 -3.43
C SER A 308 39.62 -0.26 -3.01
N LEU A 309 40.22 -0.12 -1.83
CA LEU A 309 41.15 -1.10 -1.27
C LEU A 309 40.47 -2.47 -1.10
N ARG A 310 39.23 -2.49 -0.60
CA ARG A 310 38.44 -3.72 -0.46
C ARG A 310 38.18 -4.38 -1.82
N GLY A 311 37.76 -3.61 -2.82
CA GLY A 311 37.53 -4.08 -4.19
C GLY A 311 38.80 -4.62 -4.88
N HIS A 312 39.96 -4.06 -4.57
CA HIS A 312 41.25 -4.56 -5.06
C HIS A 312 41.66 -5.88 -4.43
N VAL A 313 41.58 -5.94 -3.10
CA VAL A 313 42.19 -7.02 -2.31
C VAL A 313 41.29 -8.24 -2.18
N LEU A 314 39.98 -8.03 -1.97
CA LEU A 314 39.04 -9.10 -1.62
C LEU A 314 38.15 -9.58 -2.76
N PHE A 315 38.04 -8.82 -3.86
CA PHE A 315 37.14 -9.13 -4.97
C PHE A 315 37.94 -9.40 -6.24
N LYS A 316 37.86 -10.64 -6.72
CA LYS A 316 38.62 -11.15 -7.86
C LYS A 316 37.76 -11.29 -9.10
N LYS A 317 38.30 -10.82 -10.22
CA LYS A 317 37.75 -11.04 -11.55
C LYS A 317 37.69 -12.54 -11.85
N ASP A 318 36.62 -12.96 -12.52
CA ASP A 318 36.29 -14.34 -12.88
C ASP A 318 35.99 -15.28 -11.69
N VAL A 319 35.88 -14.73 -10.48
CA VAL A 319 35.47 -15.46 -9.26
C VAL A 319 34.28 -14.76 -8.61
N ASP A 320 34.44 -13.51 -8.20
CA ASP A 320 33.39 -12.73 -7.52
C ASP A 320 32.53 -11.92 -8.51
N TYR A 321 33.11 -11.54 -9.65
CA TYR A 321 32.43 -10.86 -10.75
C TYR A 321 33.09 -11.17 -12.08
N ILE A 322 32.36 -10.85 -13.15
CA ILE A 322 32.87 -10.78 -14.52
C ILE A 322 32.67 -9.37 -15.07
N VAL A 323 33.44 -9.03 -16.11
CA VAL A 323 33.25 -7.79 -16.87
C VAL A 323 32.70 -8.14 -18.23
N ALA A 324 31.49 -7.67 -18.55
CA ALA A 324 30.84 -7.91 -19.83
C ALA A 324 30.11 -6.64 -20.29
N ASN A 325 30.16 -6.32 -21.59
CA ASN A 325 29.50 -5.16 -22.17
C ASN A 325 29.80 -3.83 -21.45
N ASN A 326 31.04 -3.64 -20.98
CA ASN A 326 31.45 -2.46 -20.21
C ASN A 326 30.70 -2.28 -18.88
N GLU A 327 30.25 -3.39 -18.27
CA GLU A 327 29.63 -3.44 -16.94
C GLU A 327 30.25 -4.55 -16.08
N VAL A 328 30.26 -4.33 -14.76
CA VAL A 328 30.64 -5.32 -13.75
C VAL A 328 29.40 -6.12 -13.35
N ILE A 329 29.44 -7.44 -13.50
CA ILE A 329 28.32 -8.33 -13.16
C ILE A 329 28.75 -9.30 -12.08
N ILE A 330 28.00 -9.34 -10.97
CA ILE A 330 28.29 -10.18 -9.81
C ILE A 330 28.08 -11.65 -10.16
N VAL A 331 29.01 -12.51 -9.73
CA VAL A 331 28.88 -13.96 -9.78
C VAL A 331 28.55 -14.49 -8.39
N ASP A 332 27.53 -15.33 -8.28
CA ASP A 332 27.17 -15.97 -7.02
C ASP A 332 28.22 -17.00 -6.62
N GLU A 333 28.80 -16.86 -5.43
CA GLU A 333 29.94 -17.66 -4.94
C GLU A 333 29.60 -19.16 -4.79
N PHE A 334 28.33 -19.51 -4.54
CA PHE A 334 27.92 -20.89 -4.33
C PHE A 334 27.47 -21.58 -5.61
N THR A 335 26.85 -20.84 -6.52
CA THR A 335 26.20 -21.40 -7.71
C THR A 335 26.91 -21.08 -9.01
N GLY A 336 27.87 -20.15 -9.00
CA GLY A 336 28.57 -19.65 -10.19
C GLY A 336 27.65 -18.92 -11.17
N ARG A 337 26.42 -18.56 -10.75
CA ARG A 337 25.44 -17.89 -11.62
C ARG A 337 25.74 -16.40 -11.69
N ILE A 338 25.63 -15.86 -12.90
CA ILE A 338 25.72 -14.43 -13.17
C ILE A 338 24.43 -13.76 -12.65
N MET A 339 24.56 -12.69 -11.88
CA MET A 339 23.46 -11.94 -11.26
C MET A 339 23.33 -10.53 -11.87
N PRO A 340 22.74 -10.39 -13.07
CA PRO A 340 22.54 -9.09 -13.72
C PRO A 340 21.60 -8.20 -12.88
N GLY A 341 21.92 -6.91 -12.81
CA GLY A 341 21.14 -5.91 -12.06
C GLY A 341 21.43 -5.85 -10.55
N ARG A 342 22.22 -6.79 -10.01
CA ARG A 342 22.66 -6.74 -8.60
C ARG A 342 23.94 -5.92 -8.49
N ARG A 343 23.99 -5.00 -7.53
CA ARG A 343 25.18 -4.17 -7.24
C ARG A 343 25.55 -4.29 -5.76
N TRP A 344 26.83 -4.10 -5.45
CA TRP A 344 27.29 -4.01 -4.06
C TRP A 344 27.03 -2.60 -3.52
N SER A 345 26.69 -2.50 -2.23
CA SER A 345 26.46 -1.23 -1.53
C SER A 345 27.76 -0.60 -1.03
N GLU A 346 27.68 0.61 -0.45
CA GLU A 346 28.80 1.33 0.19
C GLU A 346 29.97 1.59 -0.77
N GLY A 347 29.66 2.09 -1.98
CA GLY A 347 30.66 2.44 -3.00
C GLY A 347 31.52 1.31 -3.57
N LEU A 348 31.34 0.07 -3.11
CA LEU A 348 32.18 -1.05 -3.52
C LEU A 348 32.01 -1.40 -5.00
N HIS A 349 30.80 -1.28 -5.54
CA HIS A 349 30.56 -1.60 -6.94
C HIS A 349 31.23 -0.57 -7.85
N GLN A 350 31.13 0.71 -7.52
CA GLN A 350 31.81 1.82 -8.20
C GLN A 350 33.34 1.68 -8.11
N ALA A 351 33.86 1.27 -6.97
CA ALA A 351 35.28 0.97 -6.79
C ALA A 351 35.77 -0.17 -7.73
N ILE A 352 34.96 -1.23 -7.92
CA ILE A 352 35.30 -2.32 -8.84
C ILE A 352 35.15 -1.85 -10.31
N GLU A 353 34.13 -1.03 -10.61
CA GLU A 353 33.99 -0.40 -11.93
C GLU A 353 35.23 0.44 -12.28
N ALA A 354 35.75 1.22 -11.32
CA ALA A 354 36.98 2.00 -11.47
C ALA A 354 38.23 1.11 -11.63
N LYS A 355 38.34 0.03 -10.84
CA LYS A 355 39.43 -0.97 -10.93
C LYS A 355 39.52 -1.62 -12.30
N GLU A 356 38.38 -1.94 -12.91
CA GLU A 356 38.31 -2.62 -14.19
C GLU A 356 38.24 -1.66 -15.39
N HIS A 357 38.36 -0.34 -15.14
CA HIS A 357 38.30 0.71 -16.15
C HIS A 357 37.02 0.69 -17.00
N VAL A 358 35.88 0.35 -16.39
CA VAL A 358 34.57 0.42 -17.04
C VAL A 358 33.83 1.71 -16.68
N THR A 359 32.67 1.95 -17.28
CA THR A 359 31.85 3.12 -16.95
C THR A 359 31.36 3.05 -15.51
N ILE A 360 31.79 4.02 -14.70
CA ILE A 360 31.37 4.16 -13.31
C ILE A 360 29.99 4.82 -13.29
N ASN A 361 28.99 4.12 -12.77
CA ASN A 361 27.67 4.71 -12.60
C ASN A 361 27.57 5.34 -11.21
N SER A 362 27.09 6.59 -11.15
CA SER A 362 26.88 7.32 -9.90
C SER A 362 26.07 6.50 -8.89
N GLU A 363 26.39 6.69 -7.61
CA GLU A 363 25.60 6.10 -6.54
C GLU A 363 24.20 6.69 -6.48
N ASN A 364 23.25 5.86 -6.11
CA ASN A 364 21.95 6.34 -5.69
C ASN A 364 21.97 6.45 -4.18
N GLN A 365 21.76 7.65 -3.65
CA GLN A 365 21.57 7.87 -2.21
C GLN A 365 20.08 7.97 -1.90
N THR A 366 19.69 7.55 -0.69
CA THR A 366 18.35 7.80 -0.17
C THR A 366 18.23 9.28 0.21
N LEU A 367 17.37 10.02 -0.49
CA LEU A 367 17.09 11.43 -0.21
C LEU A 367 16.03 11.59 0.88
N ALA A 368 15.01 10.74 0.86
CA ALA A 368 13.91 10.78 1.83
C ALA A 368 13.35 9.37 2.03
N SER A 369 12.94 9.05 3.26
CA SER A 369 12.33 7.75 3.58
C SER A 369 11.34 7.88 4.72
N ILE A 370 10.23 7.12 4.63
CA ILE A 370 9.25 6.96 5.71
C ILE A 370 8.61 5.58 5.62
N THR A 371 8.30 4.98 6.77
CA THR A 371 7.50 3.75 6.82
C THR A 371 6.01 4.09 6.83
N PHE A 372 5.15 3.19 6.33
CA PHE A 372 3.70 3.41 6.42
C PHE A 372 3.22 3.53 7.87
N GLN A 373 3.82 2.79 8.81
CA GLN A 373 3.52 2.95 10.24
C GLN A 373 3.69 4.39 10.69
N ASN A 374 4.83 5.01 10.36
CA ASN A 374 5.12 6.38 10.79
C ASN A 374 4.29 7.39 10.01
N TYR A 375 4.08 7.19 8.71
CA TYR A 375 3.27 8.09 7.89
C TYR A 375 1.83 8.20 8.40
N PHE A 376 1.15 7.07 8.61
CA PHE A 376 -0.25 7.08 9.08
C PHE A 376 -0.42 7.57 10.51
N ARG A 377 0.63 7.51 11.35
CA ARG A 377 0.63 8.09 12.69
C ARG A 377 0.70 9.63 12.69
N LEU A 378 0.99 10.26 11.56
CA LEU A 378 0.98 11.72 11.45
C LEU A 378 -0.42 12.32 11.38
N TYR A 379 -1.46 11.50 11.10
CA TYR A 379 -2.83 11.99 11.02
C TYR A 379 -3.41 12.29 12.41
N ASP A 380 -4.14 13.40 12.55
CA ASP A 380 -4.85 13.72 13.81
C ASP A 380 -5.85 12.61 14.19
N LYS A 381 -6.44 11.97 13.18
CA LYS A 381 -7.35 10.82 13.34
C LYS A 381 -7.09 9.79 12.23
N LEU A 382 -7.00 8.53 12.62
CA LEU A 382 -6.86 7.39 11.72
C LEU A 382 -7.99 6.39 11.98
N SER A 383 -8.52 5.81 10.92
CA SER A 383 -9.52 4.75 10.97
C SER A 383 -9.35 3.82 9.79
N GLY A 384 -10.04 2.68 9.81
CA GLY A 384 -10.01 1.78 8.67
C GLY A 384 -11.17 0.81 8.60
N MET A 385 -11.30 0.13 7.48
CA MET A 385 -12.33 -0.88 7.27
C MET A 385 -11.73 -2.09 6.58
N THR A 386 -12.24 -3.27 6.90
CA THR A 386 -11.86 -4.54 6.25
C THR A 386 -12.87 -5.63 6.59
N GLY A 387 -12.78 -6.78 5.93
CA GLY A 387 -13.54 -7.98 6.28
C GLY A 387 -12.90 -8.87 7.34
N THR A 388 -11.62 -8.66 7.66
CA THR A 388 -10.76 -9.67 8.32
C THR A 388 -9.74 -9.08 9.30
N ALA A 389 -10.10 -8.09 10.13
CA ALA A 389 -9.16 -7.43 11.04
C ALA A 389 -9.01 -8.09 12.42
N ASP A 390 -9.96 -8.91 12.88
CA ASP A 390 -9.98 -9.44 14.25
C ASP A 390 -8.75 -10.30 14.56
N THR A 391 -8.18 -10.97 13.56
CA THR A 391 -6.94 -11.74 13.69
C THR A 391 -5.74 -10.83 14.00
N GLU A 392 -5.67 -9.67 13.35
CA GLU A 392 -4.56 -8.70 13.48
C GLU A 392 -4.85 -7.59 14.51
N ALA A 393 -5.96 -7.70 15.25
CA ALA A 393 -6.44 -6.64 16.15
C ALA A 393 -5.42 -6.23 17.23
N PHE A 394 -4.61 -7.18 17.69
CA PHE A 394 -3.55 -6.89 18.67
C PHE A 394 -2.46 -6.01 18.07
N GLU A 395 -2.01 -6.32 16.85
CA GLU A 395 -0.96 -5.59 16.16
C GLU A 395 -1.42 -4.18 15.78
N LEU A 396 -2.61 -4.06 15.20
CA LEU A 396 -3.23 -2.79 14.81
C LEU A 396 -3.37 -1.84 16.00
N ASN A 397 -3.80 -2.36 17.15
CA ASN A 397 -3.90 -1.55 18.38
C ASN A 397 -2.52 -1.19 18.96
N LYS A 398 -1.54 -2.10 18.90
CA LYS A 398 -0.21 -1.86 19.46
C LYS A 398 0.59 -0.83 18.66
N ILE A 399 0.50 -0.86 17.33
CA ILE A 399 1.29 0.01 16.44
C ILE A 399 0.58 1.35 16.23
N TYR A 400 -0.74 1.33 15.99
CA TYR A 400 -1.50 2.51 15.56
C TYR A 400 -2.49 3.03 16.60
N GLY A 401 -2.72 2.30 17.70
CA GLY A 401 -3.80 2.62 18.65
C GLY A 401 -5.20 2.36 18.11
N LEU A 402 -5.32 1.58 17.03
CA LEU A 402 -6.59 1.28 16.37
C LEU A 402 -7.27 0.07 17.01
N GLU A 403 -8.40 0.29 17.66
CA GLU A 403 -9.26 -0.78 18.17
C GLU A 403 -10.12 -1.35 17.02
N VAL A 404 -10.10 -2.68 16.85
CA VAL A 404 -10.97 -3.40 15.90
C VAL A 404 -12.33 -3.65 16.52
N VAL A 405 -13.39 -3.32 15.77
CA VAL A 405 -14.78 -3.53 16.17
C VAL A 405 -15.47 -4.38 15.11
N VAL A 406 -15.87 -5.58 15.50
CA VAL A 406 -16.63 -6.51 14.65
C VAL A 406 -18.07 -6.06 14.56
N ILE A 407 -18.48 -5.60 13.38
CA ILE A 407 -19.82 -5.15 13.09
C ILE A 407 -20.69 -6.37 12.73
N PRO A 408 -21.90 -6.52 13.29
CA PRO A 408 -22.79 -7.60 12.90
C PRO A 408 -23.20 -7.47 11.43
N THR A 409 -23.40 -8.59 10.75
CA THR A 409 -23.91 -8.63 9.37
C THR A 409 -25.37 -8.17 9.29
N HIS A 410 -25.77 -7.57 8.18
CA HIS A 410 -27.16 -7.17 7.96
C HIS A 410 -28.11 -8.38 7.95
N ARG A 411 -27.68 -9.47 7.31
CA ARG A 411 -28.39 -10.75 7.27
C ARG A 411 -27.62 -11.84 8.00
N PRO A 412 -28.30 -12.87 8.55
CA PRO A 412 -27.60 -14.03 9.11
C PRO A 412 -26.70 -14.69 8.07
N MET A 413 -25.43 -14.92 8.44
CA MET A 413 -24.46 -15.57 7.57
C MET A 413 -24.70 -17.09 7.55
N ILE A 414 -24.97 -17.65 6.36
CA ILE A 414 -25.26 -19.08 6.15
C ILE A 414 -24.18 -19.82 5.33
N ARG A 415 -23.05 -19.16 5.05
CA ARG A 415 -21.91 -19.76 4.35
C ARG A 415 -21.39 -20.95 5.17
N ARG A 416 -21.13 -22.06 4.50
CA ARG A 416 -20.58 -23.28 5.11
C ARG A 416 -19.08 -23.30 4.87
N ASP A 417 -18.32 -23.02 5.92
CA ASP A 417 -16.87 -23.13 5.90
C ASP A 417 -16.50 -24.60 6.21
N LEU A 418 -16.01 -25.31 5.19
CA LEU A 418 -15.57 -26.71 5.33
C LEU A 418 -14.16 -26.76 5.92
N GLY A 419 -13.81 -27.88 6.55
CA GLY A 419 -12.46 -28.09 7.07
C GLY A 419 -11.44 -28.31 5.95
N ASP A 420 -10.19 -27.97 6.22
CA ASP A 420 -9.10 -28.09 5.25
C ASP A 420 -8.84 -29.56 4.86
N VAL A 421 -8.64 -29.79 3.56
CA VAL A 421 -8.27 -31.11 3.02
C VAL A 421 -6.79 -31.10 2.64
N VAL A 422 -6.02 -32.00 3.25
CA VAL A 422 -4.57 -32.09 3.08
C VAL A 422 -4.20 -33.35 2.29
N TYR A 423 -3.35 -33.19 1.29
CA TYR A 423 -2.86 -34.26 0.43
C TYR A 423 -1.37 -34.49 0.64
N LEU A 424 -0.88 -35.70 0.31
CA LEU A 424 0.53 -36.05 0.43
C LEU A 424 1.39 -35.35 -0.62
N THR A 425 0.87 -35.23 -1.85
CA THR A 425 1.58 -34.60 -2.97
C THR A 425 0.80 -33.42 -3.56
N ALA A 426 1.53 -32.51 -4.23
CA ALA A 426 0.92 -31.40 -4.93
C ALA A 426 0.07 -31.86 -6.12
N ASP A 427 0.48 -32.91 -6.84
CA ASP A 427 -0.27 -33.44 -7.98
C ASP A 427 -1.64 -33.99 -7.56
N GLU A 428 -1.68 -34.80 -6.49
CA GLU A 428 -2.94 -35.30 -5.94
C GLU A 428 -3.88 -34.16 -5.54
N LYS A 429 -3.34 -33.12 -4.87
CA LYS A 429 -4.10 -31.93 -4.51
C LYS A 429 -4.72 -31.27 -5.74
N TYR A 430 -3.94 -30.99 -6.79
CA TYR A 430 -4.44 -30.28 -7.96
C TYR A 430 -5.43 -31.11 -8.79
N ILE A 431 -5.26 -32.43 -8.85
CA ILE A 431 -6.23 -33.33 -9.48
C ILE A 431 -7.55 -33.28 -8.70
N ALA A 432 -7.50 -33.40 -7.38
CA ALA A 432 -8.70 -33.35 -6.54
C ALA A 432 -9.42 -31.99 -6.64
N VAL A 433 -8.67 -30.88 -6.68
CA VAL A 433 -9.23 -29.54 -6.89
C VAL A 433 -9.91 -29.45 -8.26
N ALA A 434 -9.30 -29.95 -9.33
CA ALA A 434 -9.89 -29.94 -10.66
C ALA A 434 -11.19 -30.78 -10.72
N ASP A 435 -11.21 -31.94 -10.06
CA ASP A 435 -12.39 -32.80 -10.01
C ASP A 435 -13.55 -32.17 -9.20
N ASP A 436 -13.25 -31.46 -8.10
CA ASP A 436 -14.24 -30.71 -7.32
C ASP A 436 -14.82 -29.52 -8.12
N ILE A 437 -13.95 -28.80 -8.86
CA ILE A 437 -14.40 -27.73 -9.78
C ILE A 437 -15.35 -28.31 -10.84
N LYS A 438 -14.99 -29.45 -11.44
CA LYS A 438 -15.83 -30.11 -12.45
C LYS A 438 -17.21 -30.49 -11.90
N ASP A 439 -17.26 -31.03 -10.70
CA ASP A 439 -18.50 -31.38 -10.01
C ASP A 439 -19.35 -30.13 -9.70
N CYS A 440 -18.74 -29.04 -9.24
CA CYS A 440 -19.42 -27.75 -9.05
C CYS A 440 -20.03 -27.21 -10.35
N VAL A 441 -19.23 -27.18 -11.44
CA VAL A 441 -19.68 -26.72 -12.75
C VAL A 441 -20.84 -27.57 -13.27
N SER A 442 -20.82 -28.89 -13.04
CA SER A 442 -21.91 -29.80 -13.45
C SER A 442 -23.26 -29.47 -12.79
N ARG A 443 -23.22 -28.84 -11.60
CA ARG A 443 -24.40 -28.34 -10.88
C ARG A 443 -24.74 -26.87 -11.17
N GLY A 444 -23.97 -26.21 -12.05
CA GLY A 444 -24.09 -24.77 -12.31
C GLY A 444 -23.61 -23.87 -11.17
N GLN A 445 -22.83 -24.40 -10.22
CA GLN A 445 -22.31 -23.62 -9.10
C GLN A 445 -21.07 -22.80 -9.55
N PRO A 446 -21.05 -21.47 -9.33
CA PRO A 446 -19.84 -20.67 -9.59
C PRO A 446 -18.71 -21.03 -8.62
N VAL A 447 -17.48 -20.99 -9.10
CA VAL A 447 -16.28 -21.36 -8.33
C VAL A 447 -15.20 -20.30 -8.44
N LEU A 448 -14.69 -19.84 -7.30
CA LEU A 448 -13.48 -19.03 -7.19
C LEU A 448 -12.35 -19.87 -6.58
N VAL A 449 -11.21 -19.94 -7.25
CA VAL A 449 -10.03 -20.67 -6.79
C VAL A 449 -8.89 -19.71 -6.51
N GLY A 450 -8.49 -19.61 -5.23
CA GLY A 450 -7.32 -18.83 -4.83
C GLY A 450 -6.01 -19.61 -5.00
N THR A 451 -5.01 -18.98 -5.60
CA THR A 451 -3.63 -19.50 -5.66
C THR A 451 -2.63 -18.49 -5.11
N THR A 452 -1.43 -18.95 -4.76
CA THR A 452 -0.36 -18.10 -4.20
C THR A 452 0.66 -17.60 -5.23
N SER A 453 0.63 -18.12 -6.45
CA SER A 453 1.60 -17.75 -7.50
C SER A 453 1.01 -17.92 -8.88
N ILE A 454 1.55 -17.15 -9.84
CA ILE A 454 1.14 -17.22 -11.25
C ILE A 454 1.41 -18.63 -11.79
N GLU A 455 2.52 -19.25 -11.42
CA GLU A 455 2.86 -20.63 -11.80
C GLU A 455 1.78 -21.64 -11.36
N ASN A 456 1.28 -21.50 -10.13
CA ASN A 456 0.22 -22.36 -9.61
C ASN A 456 -1.11 -22.13 -10.34
N SER A 457 -1.43 -20.88 -10.69
CA SER A 457 -2.60 -20.54 -11.52
C SER A 457 -2.52 -21.17 -12.91
N GLU A 458 -1.36 -21.06 -13.57
CA GLU A 458 -1.13 -21.64 -14.90
C GLU A 458 -1.17 -23.18 -14.86
N ARG A 459 -0.61 -23.80 -13.83
CA ARG A 459 -0.68 -25.25 -13.62
C ARG A 459 -2.12 -25.74 -13.51
N LEU A 460 -2.94 -25.06 -12.70
CA LEU A 460 -4.36 -25.40 -12.55
C LEU A 460 -5.13 -25.12 -13.85
N SER A 461 -4.87 -23.98 -14.51
CA SER A 461 -5.47 -23.64 -15.80
C SER A 461 -5.21 -24.72 -16.85
N ALA A 462 -3.98 -25.23 -16.94
CA ALA A 462 -3.63 -26.31 -17.86
C ALA A 462 -4.38 -27.62 -17.57
N LEU A 463 -4.61 -27.95 -16.29
CA LEU A 463 -5.42 -29.12 -15.91
C LEU A 463 -6.89 -28.94 -16.29
N LEU A 464 -7.48 -27.77 -16.02
CA LEU A 464 -8.86 -27.46 -16.37
C LEU A 464 -9.08 -27.44 -17.89
N LYS A 465 -8.12 -26.92 -18.67
CA LYS A 465 -8.14 -26.98 -20.15
C LYS A 465 -8.16 -28.42 -20.65
N LYS A 466 -7.35 -29.32 -20.06
CA LYS A 466 -7.35 -30.74 -20.41
C LYS A 466 -8.68 -31.43 -20.12
N GLN A 467 -9.42 -30.96 -19.12
CA GLN A 467 -10.75 -31.46 -18.78
C GLN A 467 -11.90 -30.76 -19.53
N GLY A 468 -11.59 -29.77 -20.39
CA GLY A 468 -12.59 -29.03 -21.17
C GLY A 468 -13.41 -28.03 -20.36
N ILE A 469 -12.91 -27.56 -19.22
CA ILE A 469 -13.61 -26.62 -18.34
C ILE A 469 -13.20 -25.19 -18.69
N ALA A 470 -14.16 -24.37 -19.13
CA ALA A 470 -13.95 -22.95 -19.35
C ALA A 470 -13.68 -22.23 -18.03
N HIS A 471 -12.69 -21.35 -18.00
CA HIS A 471 -12.29 -20.60 -16.80
C HIS A 471 -11.51 -19.34 -17.18
N GLU A 472 -11.50 -18.40 -16.25
CA GLU A 472 -10.74 -17.15 -16.36
C GLU A 472 -9.62 -17.10 -15.31
N VAL A 473 -8.51 -16.42 -15.62
CA VAL A 473 -7.34 -16.32 -14.74
C VAL A 473 -6.98 -14.87 -14.46
N LEU A 474 -6.85 -14.52 -13.19
CA LEU A 474 -6.50 -13.19 -12.70
C LEU A 474 -5.09 -13.23 -12.09
N ASN A 475 -4.22 -12.34 -12.57
CA ASN A 475 -2.80 -12.35 -12.23
C ASN A 475 -2.30 -11.02 -11.63
N ALA A 476 -3.22 -10.14 -11.21
CA ALA A 476 -2.95 -8.84 -10.59
C ALA A 476 -2.13 -7.89 -11.48
N LYS A 477 -2.24 -8.02 -12.82
CA LYS A 477 -1.53 -7.14 -13.77
C LYS A 477 -2.43 -6.08 -14.39
N GLN A 478 -3.70 -6.40 -14.62
CA GLN A 478 -4.63 -5.50 -15.30
C GLN A 478 -5.90 -5.34 -14.47
N HIS A 479 -5.83 -4.50 -13.42
CA HIS A 479 -6.90 -4.38 -12.43
C HIS A 479 -8.28 -4.06 -13.02
N GLU A 480 -8.37 -3.18 -14.02
CA GLU A 480 -9.63 -2.84 -14.66
C GLU A 480 -10.26 -4.04 -15.39
N ARG A 481 -9.48 -4.75 -16.21
CA ARG A 481 -9.94 -5.95 -16.91
C ARG A 481 -10.29 -7.06 -15.93
N GLU A 482 -9.48 -7.24 -14.89
CA GLU A 482 -9.71 -8.23 -13.85
C GLU A 482 -11.00 -7.95 -13.06
N ALA A 483 -11.31 -6.68 -12.81
CA ALA A 483 -12.57 -6.29 -12.17
C ALA A 483 -13.78 -6.73 -13.01
N HIS A 484 -13.74 -6.55 -14.34
CA HIS A 484 -14.82 -6.99 -15.23
C HIS A 484 -15.02 -8.52 -15.20
N ILE A 485 -13.91 -9.27 -15.13
CA ILE A 485 -13.97 -10.74 -15.02
C ILE A 485 -14.59 -11.14 -13.66
N ILE A 486 -14.22 -10.46 -12.58
CA ILE A 486 -14.74 -10.74 -11.23
C ILE A 486 -16.23 -10.41 -11.12
N GLU A 487 -16.69 -9.31 -11.71
CA GLU A 487 -18.12 -8.94 -11.73
C GLU A 487 -19.00 -10.06 -12.33
N GLN A 488 -18.44 -10.85 -13.25
CA GLN A 488 -19.12 -11.97 -13.90
C GLN A 488 -18.84 -13.33 -13.26
N ALA A 489 -17.96 -13.40 -12.27
CA ALA A 489 -17.56 -14.65 -11.62
C ALA A 489 -18.69 -15.36 -10.84
N GLY A 490 -19.79 -14.65 -10.57
CA GLY A 490 -20.96 -15.20 -9.89
C GLY A 490 -22.01 -15.82 -10.81
N MET A 491 -21.79 -15.83 -12.13
CA MET A 491 -22.69 -16.46 -13.09
C MET A 491 -22.71 -17.99 -12.93
N PRO A 492 -23.86 -18.67 -13.19
CA PRO A 492 -23.94 -20.12 -13.08
C PRO A 492 -22.87 -20.84 -13.92
N GLY A 493 -22.07 -21.69 -13.26
CA GLY A 493 -20.99 -22.47 -13.88
C GLY A 493 -19.72 -21.67 -14.21
N ALA A 494 -19.62 -20.40 -13.82
CA ALA A 494 -18.40 -19.62 -13.98
C ALA A 494 -17.27 -20.16 -13.09
N VAL A 495 -16.05 -20.22 -13.64
CA VAL A 495 -14.84 -20.63 -12.92
C VAL A 495 -13.79 -19.54 -13.04
N THR A 496 -13.34 -19.03 -11.90
CA THR A 496 -12.35 -17.94 -11.84
C THR A 496 -11.18 -18.36 -10.97
N ILE A 497 -9.96 -18.20 -11.47
CA ILE A 497 -8.72 -18.47 -10.74
C ILE A 497 -8.07 -17.13 -10.37
N ALA A 498 -7.84 -16.88 -9.09
CA ALA A 498 -7.29 -15.63 -8.59
C ALA A 498 -5.94 -15.83 -7.89
N THR A 499 -4.90 -15.17 -8.39
CA THR A 499 -3.55 -15.21 -7.80
C THR A 499 -3.41 -14.16 -6.71
N ASN A 500 -2.96 -14.52 -5.50
CA ASN A 500 -2.70 -13.59 -4.38
C ASN A 500 -3.82 -12.56 -4.14
N MET A 501 -5.08 -12.98 -4.22
CA MET A 501 -6.27 -12.12 -4.07
C MET A 501 -6.46 -11.07 -5.18
N ALA A 502 -6.02 -11.37 -6.41
CA ALA A 502 -6.40 -10.60 -7.59
C ALA A 502 -7.93 -10.44 -7.68
N GLY A 503 -8.40 -9.25 -8.07
CA GLY A 503 -9.82 -8.90 -8.06
C GLY A 503 -10.36 -8.31 -6.76
N ARG A 504 -9.49 -8.02 -5.78
CA ARG A 504 -9.89 -7.38 -4.52
C ARG A 504 -10.65 -6.07 -4.73
N GLY A 505 -11.60 -5.78 -3.85
CA GLY A 505 -12.40 -4.56 -3.88
C GLY A 505 -13.57 -4.59 -4.88
N THR A 506 -13.78 -5.73 -5.54
CA THR A 506 -14.93 -5.98 -6.42
C THR A 506 -15.73 -7.16 -5.86
N ASP A 507 -17.01 -6.93 -5.57
CA ASP A 507 -17.90 -7.95 -5.01
C ASP A 507 -18.35 -8.94 -6.10
N ILE A 508 -18.38 -10.24 -5.77
CA ILE A 508 -18.93 -11.28 -6.64
C ILE A 508 -20.43 -11.41 -6.34
N VAL A 509 -21.26 -10.88 -7.24
CA VAL A 509 -22.72 -10.95 -7.14
C VAL A 509 -23.21 -12.26 -7.78
N LEU A 510 -23.96 -13.06 -7.03
CA LEU A 510 -24.52 -14.32 -7.53
C LEU A 510 -25.57 -14.05 -8.61
N GLY A 511 -25.45 -14.73 -9.75
CA GLY A 511 -26.32 -14.54 -10.92
C GLY A 511 -25.80 -13.52 -11.93
N GLY A 512 -24.64 -12.90 -11.68
CA GLY A 512 -24.09 -11.80 -12.50
C GLY A 512 -24.34 -10.44 -11.87
N ASN A 513 -23.65 -9.41 -12.37
CA ASN A 513 -23.82 -8.03 -11.91
C ASN A 513 -24.63 -7.23 -12.94
N LEU A 514 -25.92 -6.99 -12.63
CA LEU A 514 -26.84 -6.26 -13.49
C LEU A 514 -26.35 -4.85 -13.84
N ASP A 515 -25.74 -4.13 -12.89
CA ASP A 515 -25.19 -2.79 -13.13
C ASP A 515 -23.98 -2.83 -14.09
N ALA A 516 -23.24 -3.93 -14.10
CA ALA A 516 -22.16 -4.16 -15.07
C ALA A 516 -22.72 -4.51 -16.45
N GLU A 517 -23.74 -5.36 -16.53
CA GLU A 517 -24.42 -5.71 -17.78
C GLU A 517 -25.07 -4.48 -18.45
N LEU A 518 -25.75 -3.64 -17.66
CA LEU A 518 -26.33 -2.37 -18.13
C LEU A 518 -25.27 -1.37 -18.60
N ARG A 519 -24.10 -1.32 -17.94
CA ARG A 519 -22.96 -0.49 -18.39
C ARG A 519 -22.36 -0.99 -19.69
N ALA A 520 -22.23 -2.31 -19.86
CA ALA A 520 -21.68 -2.92 -21.07
C ALA A 520 -22.58 -2.72 -22.31
N LEU A 521 -23.88 -2.55 -22.11
CA LEU A 521 -24.85 -2.24 -23.17
C LEU A 521 -24.66 -0.81 -23.75
N GLY A 522 -24.00 0.11 -23.02
CA GLY A 522 -23.74 1.48 -23.45
C GLY A 522 -24.95 2.43 -23.30
N GLU A 523 -24.70 3.74 -23.40
CA GLU A 523 -25.76 4.75 -23.23
C GLU A 523 -26.82 4.71 -24.35
N ASP A 524 -26.44 4.23 -25.53
CA ASP A 524 -27.30 4.13 -26.73
C ASP A 524 -28.21 2.89 -26.75
N ALA A 525 -28.13 1.99 -25.76
CA ALA A 525 -28.98 0.80 -25.71
C ALA A 525 -30.46 1.17 -25.52
N SER A 526 -31.32 0.54 -26.33
CA SER A 526 -32.76 0.78 -26.31
C SER A 526 -33.39 0.29 -25.01
N ASP A 527 -34.52 0.87 -24.61
CA ASP A 527 -35.23 0.46 -23.39
C ASP A 527 -35.62 -1.03 -23.42
N ALA A 528 -35.88 -1.60 -24.62
CA ALA A 528 -36.16 -3.02 -24.80
C ALA A 528 -34.92 -3.93 -24.60
N GLU A 529 -33.70 -3.41 -24.79
CA GLU A 529 -32.45 -4.13 -24.52
C GLU A 529 -32.05 -4.04 -23.05
N LYS A 530 -32.43 -2.97 -22.35
CA LYS A 530 -32.22 -2.79 -20.91
C LYS A 530 -33.22 -3.58 -20.04
N GLU A 531 -34.38 -3.92 -20.60
CA GLU A 531 -35.47 -4.64 -19.90
C GLU A 531 -35.36 -6.18 -20.01
N LYS A 532 -34.50 -6.68 -20.90
CA LYS A 532 -34.29 -8.11 -21.19
C LYS A 532 -33.13 -8.67 -20.39
#